data_AF-A0A8J9S114-F1
#
_entry.id   AF-A0A8J9S114-F1
#
_cell.length_a   1.000
_cell.length_b   1.000
_cell.length_c   1.000
_cell.angle_alpha   90.00
_cell.angle_beta   90.00
_cell.angle_gamma   90.00
#
_symmetry.space_group_name_H-M   'P 1'
#
loop_
_entity.id
_entity.type
_entity.pdbx_description
1 polymer ?
#
loop_
_entity_poly.entity_id
_entity_poly.type
_entity_poly.pdbx_seq_one_letter_code
_entity_poly.pdbx_strand_id
1 'polypeptide(L)'
;MGWKLFPKEEGSDVDAAHAADDSQQDALYPFQEATDTEELEQERLPAASRGRVFAACFQTSLVLLVFAFLLRARAATLSAAVLHTDPEQVNRLLAFPDHVEISHVAVALGCAAVISGARLLLLQKWPAFAEATDRSNQQVLQNLEPVDLVWVSFLPGISEELLFRGALIPSLYPDWRGVLIAGVGFGVLHKSGGRSWSFAGWASLVGILYGFAFVQTQDICVAMGAHSLANLVSASLWLQYRQKNS
;
A
#
# COMPACT_ATOMS: atom_id res chain seq x y z
N MET A 1 7.29 0.86 -28.50
CA MET A 1 7.44 -0.34 -27.66
C MET A 1 6.37 -0.28 -26.57
N GLY A 2 5.31 -1.07 -26.69
CA GLY A 2 4.16 -1.05 -25.77
C GLY A 2 4.37 -2.00 -24.60
N TRP A 3 4.22 -1.51 -23.38
CA TRP A 3 4.40 -2.27 -22.14
C TRP A 3 3.03 -2.74 -21.65
N LYS A 4 2.80 -4.06 -21.58
CA LYS A 4 1.58 -4.64 -20.99
C LYS A 4 1.78 -4.72 -19.47
N LEU A 5 1.24 -3.74 -18.74
CA LEU A 5 1.31 -3.66 -17.27
C LEU A 5 0.26 -4.51 -16.55
N PHE A 6 -0.81 -4.91 -17.25
CA PHE A 6 -1.88 -5.74 -16.71
C PHE A 6 -2.40 -6.70 -17.81
N PRO A 7 -2.90 -7.89 -17.44
CA PRO A 7 -3.57 -8.79 -18.40
C PRO A 7 -4.77 -8.08 -19.04
N LYS A 8 -4.98 -8.27 -20.35
CA LYS A 8 -6.24 -7.89 -21.00
C LYS A 8 -7.27 -8.97 -20.67
N GLU A 9 -8.48 -8.59 -20.28
CA GLU A 9 -9.62 -9.51 -20.40
C GLU A 9 -9.92 -9.67 -21.90
N GLU A 10 -9.71 -10.87 -22.43
CA GLU A 10 -10.11 -11.22 -23.79
C GLU A 10 -11.59 -11.62 -23.77
N GLY A 11 -12.44 -10.78 -24.34
CA GLY A 11 -13.82 -11.13 -24.64
C GLY A 11 -13.85 -12.12 -25.81
N SER A 12 -14.38 -13.32 -25.58
CA SER A 12 -14.58 -14.33 -26.61
C SER A 12 -15.90 -14.09 -27.35
N ASP A 13 -15.81 -13.59 -28.59
CA ASP A 13 -16.87 -13.77 -29.59
C ASP A 13 -16.88 -15.24 -30.03
N VAL A 14 -18.03 -15.91 -29.90
CA VAL A 14 -18.26 -17.20 -30.57
C VAL A 14 -19.66 -17.24 -31.17
N ASP A 15 -19.74 -16.92 -32.47
CA ASP A 15 -20.79 -17.39 -33.36
C ASP A 15 -20.27 -18.64 -34.09
N ALA A 16 -21.02 -19.76 -34.02
CA ALA A 16 -21.42 -20.59 -35.17
C ALA A 16 -21.98 -21.95 -34.72
N ALA A 17 -23.19 -22.23 -35.18
CA ALA A 17 -23.86 -23.51 -35.11
C ALA A 17 -23.21 -24.58 -36.01
N HIS A 18 -23.22 -25.84 -35.59
CA HIS A 18 -23.78 -26.97 -36.35
C HIS A 18 -23.79 -28.26 -35.52
N ALA A 19 -24.83 -29.06 -35.74
CA ALA A 19 -25.27 -30.21 -34.96
C ALA A 19 -24.77 -31.58 -35.48
N ALA A 20 -25.01 -32.62 -34.66
CA ALA A 20 -25.04 -34.08 -34.91
C ALA A 20 -23.67 -34.81 -34.90
N ASP A 21 -23.45 -36.00 -34.31
CA ASP A 21 -24.29 -37.01 -33.63
C ASP A 21 -23.38 -38.05 -32.91
N ASP A 22 -23.93 -38.66 -31.85
CA ASP A 22 -23.65 -39.89 -31.09
C ASP A 22 -22.24 -40.53 -30.97
N SER A 23 -21.76 -40.70 -29.73
CA SER A 23 -21.85 -41.99 -29.01
C SER A 23 -21.08 -41.99 -27.68
N GLN A 24 -21.81 -42.46 -26.67
CA GLN A 24 -21.46 -42.69 -25.27
C GLN A 24 -20.03 -43.16 -24.96
N GLN A 25 -19.35 -42.44 -24.06
CA GLN A 25 -18.60 -43.07 -22.98
C GLN A 25 -18.67 -42.21 -21.71
N ASP A 26 -19.32 -42.80 -20.71
CA ASP A 26 -19.64 -42.21 -19.41
C ASP A 26 -18.41 -41.90 -18.54
N ALA A 27 -18.53 -40.76 -17.86
CA ALA A 27 -18.14 -40.51 -16.48
C ALA A 27 -16.66 -40.57 -16.07
N LEU A 28 -16.03 -39.38 -16.01
CA LEU A 28 -15.18 -38.99 -14.88
C LEU A 28 -15.32 -37.48 -14.67
N TYR A 29 -15.55 -37.05 -13.42
CA TYR A 29 -15.70 -35.66 -12.92
C TYR A 29 -17.12 -35.06 -12.92
N PRO A 30 -17.82 -35.08 -11.77
CA PRO A 30 -18.94 -34.18 -11.50
C PRO A 30 -18.40 -32.93 -10.80
N PHE A 31 -18.21 -31.83 -11.53
CA PHE A 31 -18.20 -30.51 -10.90
C PHE A 31 -18.82 -29.48 -11.84
N GLN A 32 -20.13 -29.35 -11.69
CA GLN A 32 -20.95 -28.16 -11.85
C GLN A 32 -20.26 -26.96 -12.53
N GLU A 33 -20.49 -26.80 -13.83
CA GLU A 33 -19.91 -25.75 -14.67
C GLU A 33 -20.77 -24.46 -14.68
N ALA A 34 -21.56 -24.22 -13.63
CA ALA A 34 -22.50 -23.09 -13.59
C ALA A 34 -22.69 -22.56 -12.16
N THR A 35 -21.62 -22.04 -11.56
CA THR A 35 -21.69 -21.22 -10.32
C THR A 35 -20.53 -20.23 -10.16
N ASP A 36 -19.39 -20.46 -10.81
CA ASP A 36 -18.18 -19.67 -10.51
C ASP A 36 -18.20 -18.23 -11.06
N THR A 37 -18.90 -17.95 -12.15
CA THR A 37 -18.91 -16.61 -12.75
C THR A 37 -19.75 -15.60 -11.96
N GLU A 38 -20.85 -16.02 -11.33
CA GLU A 38 -21.69 -15.14 -10.50
C GLU A 38 -21.12 -14.95 -9.09
N GLU A 39 -20.48 -15.96 -8.49
CA GLU A 39 -19.80 -15.83 -7.20
C GLU A 39 -18.54 -14.96 -7.29
N LEU A 40 -17.80 -15.00 -8.41
CA LEU A 40 -16.61 -14.16 -8.63
C LEU A 40 -16.95 -12.68 -8.86
N GLU A 41 -18.10 -12.35 -9.45
CA GLU A 41 -18.57 -10.97 -9.56
C GLU A 41 -19.04 -10.39 -8.22
N GLN A 42 -19.62 -11.21 -7.34
CA GLN A 42 -20.10 -10.79 -6.01
C GLN A 42 -18.97 -10.37 -5.04
N GLU A 43 -17.72 -10.78 -5.27
CA GLU A 43 -16.58 -10.40 -4.42
C GLU A 43 -15.96 -9.02 -4.73
N ARG A 44 -16.32 -8.36 -5.85
CA ARG A 44 -15.79 -7.02 -6.17
C ARG A 44 -16.59 -5.94 -5.44
N LEU A 45 -16.01 -5.39 -4.36
CA LEU A 45 -16.58 -4.18 -3.74
C LEU A 45 -16.63 -3.05 -4.79
N PRO A 46 -17.76 -2.33 -4.89
CA PRO A 46 -17.93 -1.28 -5.89
C PRO A 46 -16.97 -0.11 -5.65
N ALA A 47 -16.64 0.61 -6.72
CA ALA A 47 -15.82 1.82 -6.64
C ALA A 47 -16.43 2.85 -5.68
N ALA A 48 -15.62 3.38 -4.76
CA ALA A 48 -16.09 4.39 -3.82
C ALA A 48 -16.30 5.73 -4.54
N SER A 49 -17.31 6.49 -4.13
CA SER A 49 -17.49 7.85 -4.64
C SER A 49 -16.34 8.76 -4.19
N ARG A 50 -15.99 9.77 -5.00
CA ARG A 50 -14.94 10.76 -4.71
C ARG A 50 -15.05 11.29 -3.27
N GLY A 51 -16.24 11.74 -2.87
CA GLY A 51 -16.48 12.26 -1.51
C GLY A 51 -16.28 11.22 -0.40
N ARG A 52 -16.64 9.94 -0.64
CA ARG A 52 -16.41 8.87 0.33
C ARG A 52 -14.91 8.57 0.49
N VAL A 53 -14.14 8.60 -0.59
CA VAL A 53 -12.68 8.42 -0.55
C VAL A 53 -12.03 9.53 0.29
N PHE A 54 -12.39 10.79 0.05
CA PHE A 54 -11.88 11.92 0.83
C PHE A 54 -12.25 11.83 2.31
N ALA A 55 -13.53 11.51 2.62
CA ALA A 55 -13.97 11.36 3.99
C ALA A 55 -13.21 10.24 4.72
N ALA A 56 -13.08 9.07 4.11
CA ALA A 56 -12.36 7.94 4.69
C ALA A 56 -10.86 8.25 4.87
N CYS A 57 -10.24 8.89 3.88
CA CYS A 57 -8.85 9.33 3.93
C CYS A 57 -8.62 10.31 5.09
N PHE A 58 -9.46 11.34 5.21
CA PHE A 58 -9.38 12.33 6.28
C PHE A 58 -9.61 11.71 7.66
N GLN A 59 -10.66 10.92 7.82
CA GLN A 59 -11.02 10.30 9.10
C GLN A 59 -9.93 9.34 9.58
N THR A 60 -9.45 8.46 8.70
CA THR A 60 -8.38 7.51 9.04
C THR A 60 -7.12 8.26 9.42
N SER A 61 -6.71 9.26 8.62
CA SER A 61 -5.52 10.05 8.89
C SER A 61 -5.61 10.81 10.22
N LEU A 62 -6.78 11.35 10.55
CA LEU A 62 -7.02 12.03 11.83
C LEU A 62 -6.89 11.06 13.02
N VAL A 63 -7.48 9.86 12.92
CA VAL A 63 -7.37 8.83 13.95
C VAL A 63 -5.91 8.42 14.14
N LEU A 64 -5.19 8.13 13.06
CA LEU A 64 -3.76 7.79 13.11
C LEU A 64 -2.95 8.90 13.76
N LEU A 65 -3.24 10.16 13.43
CA LEU A 65 -2.57 11.33 14.01
C LEU A 65 -2.80 11.43 15.52
N VAL A 66 -4.03 11.25 15.99
CA VAL A 66 -4.36 11.25 17.42
C VAL A 66 -3.58 10.15 18.15
N PHE A 67 -3.59 8.92 17.64
CA PHE A 67 -2.82 7.83 18.22
C PHE A 67 -1.32 8.10 18.19
N ALA A 68 -0.80 8.65 17.10
CA ALA A 68 0.61 9.00 16.96
C ALA A 68 1.04 9.99 18.05
N PHE A 69 0.28 11.08 18.27
CA PHE A 69 0.61 12.06 19.29
C PHE A 69 0.50 11.52 20.71
N LEU A 70 -0.54 10.73 21.02
CA LEU A 70 -0.68 10.11 22.33
C LEU A 70 0.49 9.17 22.64
N LEU A 71 0.89 8.36 21.67
CA LEU A 71 1.99 7.42 21.80
C LEU A 71 3.35 8.16 21.87
N ARG A 72 3.58 9.16 21.02
CA ARG A 72 4.78 10.03 21.04
C ARG A 72 4.98 10.70 22.39
N ALA A 73 3.91 11.22 23.00
CA ALA A 73 3.98 11.89 24.30
C ALA A 73 4.45 10.96 25.43
N ARG A 74 4.38 9.64 25.25
CA ARG A 74 4.74 8.63 26.24
C ARG A 74 5.92 7.74 25.82
N ALA A 75 6.39 7.82 24.58
CA ALA A 75 7.37 6.91 23.99
C ALA A 75 8.64 6.77 24.85
N ALA A 76 9.30 7.88 25.20
CA ALA A 76 10.55 7.87 25.97
C ALA A 76 10.38 7.28 27.38
N THR A 77 9.21 7.44 28.00
CA THR A 77 8.94 6.91 29.34
C THR A 77 8.55 5.43 29.29
N LEU A 78 7.66 5.03 28.38
CA LEU A 78 7.20 3.65 28.24
C LEU A 78 8.32 2.74 27.76
N SER A 79 9.05 3.13 26.71
CA SER A 79 10.11 2.32 26.12
C SER A 79 11.25 2.10 27.12
N ALA A 80 11.67 3.14 27.85
CA ALA A 80 12.69 3.01 28.88
C ALA A 80 12.24 2.14 30.07
N ALA A 81 10.99 2.29 30.52
CA ALA A 81 10.47 1.54 31.66
C ALA A 81 10.23 0.05 31.35
N VAL A 82 9.76 -0.27 30.15
CA VAL A 82 9.36 -1.63 29.77
C VAL A 82 10.45 -2.39 29.03
N LEU A 83 11.21 -1.70 28.17
CA LEU A 83 12.16 -2.30 27.23
C LEU A 83 13.62 -1.90 27.51
N HIS A 84 13.86 -1.10 28.55
CA HIS A 84 15.19 -0.64 28.99
C HIS A 84 16.00 0.07 27.89
N THR A 85 15.32 0.84 27.04
CA THR A 85 15.95 1.65 26.00
C THR A 85 16.58 2.92 26.55
N ASP A 86 17.54 3.49 25.82
CA ASP A 86 18.09 4.81 26.11
C ASP A 86 17.06 5.93 25.79
N PRO A 87 16.61 6.71 26.79
CA PRO A 87 15.68 7.82 26.57
C PRO A 87 16.23 8.91 25.64
N GLU A 88 17.55 9.14 25.62
CA GLU A 88 18.15 10.15 24.73
C GLU A 88 18.04 9.73 23.26
N GLN A 89 18.32 8.46 22.96
CA GLN A 89 18.11 7.90 21.62
C GLN A 89 16.65 7.99 21.18
N VAL A 90 15.70 7.71 22.08
CA VAL A 90 14.27 7.85 21.79
C VAL A 90 13.92 9.31 21.48
N ASN A 91 14.39 10.26 22.30
CA ASN A 91 14.13 11.68 22.09
C ASN A 91 14.71 12.21 20.77
N ARG A 92 15.87 11.71 20.31
CA ARG A 92 16.40 12.04 18.97
C ARG A 92 15.43 11.64 17.86
N LEU A 93 14.85 10.45 17.92
CA LEU A 93 13.86 9.99 16.93
C LEU A 93 12.51 10.71 17.04
N LEU A 94 12.19 11.27 18.22
CA LEU A 94 10.98 12.07 18.41
C LEU A 94 11.13 13.50 17.92
N ALA A 95 12.34 14.03 17.79
CA ALA A 95 12.56 15.39 17.31
C ALA A 95 12.09 15.55 15.86
N PHE A 96 11.53 16.72 15.55
CA PHE A 96 11.34 17.14 14.16
C PHE A 96 12.63 17.82 13.69
N PRO A 97 12.99 17.69 12.39
CA PRO A 97 14.17 18.35 11.87
C PRO A 97 14.00 19.87 11.91
N ASP A 98 15.04 20.59 12.35
CA ASP A 98 15.04 22.06 12.36
C ASP A 98 15.36 22.67 10.98
N HIS A 99 15.90 21.85 10.06
CA HIS A 99 16.27 22.26 8.72
C HIS A 99 16.18 21.08 7.74
N VAL A 100 16.12 21.38 6.44
CA VAL A 100 16.11 20.37 5.38
C VAL A 100 17.54 20.06 4.95
N GLU A 101 17.95 18.80 5.09
CA GLU A 101 19.21 18.32 4.54
C GLU A 101 19.02 17.77 3.12
N ILE A 102 19.91 18.14 2.18
CA ILE A 102 19.83 17.66 0.80
C ILE A 102 20.06 16.15 0.71
N SER A 103 20.92 15.60 1.58
CA SER A 103 21.10 14.15 1.77
C SER A 103 19.77 13.46 2.10
N HIS A 104 18.96 14.04 2.98
CA HIS A 104 17.66 13.50 3.40
C HIS A 104 16.64 13.53 2.26
N VAL A 105 16.63 14.61 1.47
CA VAL A 105 15.81 14.69 0.24
C VAL A 105 16.23 13.60 -0.76
N ALA A 106 17.53 13.40 -0.97
CA ALA A 106 18.04 12.36 -1.86
C ALA A 106 17.66 10.95 -1.38
N VAL A 107 17.72 10.69 -0.07
CA VAL A 107 17.28 9.41 0.52
C VAL A 107 15.78 9.20 0.30
N ALA A 108 14.94 10.22 0.52
CA ALA A 108 13.50 10.12 0.31
C ALA A 108 13.15 9.82 -1.16
N LEU A 109 13.77 10.55 -2.09
CA LEU A 109 13.61 10.33 -3.53
C LEU A 109 14.12 8.94 -3.96
N GLY A 110 15.27 8.53 -3.44
CA GLY A 110 15.85 7.21 -3.68
C GLY A 110 14.94 6.08 -3.22
N CYS A 111 14.38 6.17 -2.01
CA CYS A 111 13.41 5.21 -1.49
C CYS A 111 12.14 5.17 -2.37
N ALA A 112 11.58 6.33 -2.73
CA ALA A 112 10.40 6.42 -3.59
C ALA A 112 10.66 5.77 -4.97
N ALA A 113 11.84 6.00 -5.55
CA ALA A 113 12.25 5.41 -6.83
C ALA A 113 12.42 3.88 -6.74
N VAL A 114 13.11 3.38 -5.70
CA VAL A 114 13.29 1.94 -5.47
C VAL A 114 11.95 1.23 -5.29
N ILE A 115 11.05 1.79 -4.47
CA ILE A 115 9.73 1.21 -4.21
C ILE A 115 8.88 1.23 -5.47
N SER A 116 8.87 2.33 -6.21
CA SER A 116 8.13 2.45 -7.46
C SER A 116 8.64 1.46 -8.51
N GLY A 117 9.96 1.33 -8.66
CA GLY A 117 10.59 0.38 -9.59
C GLY A 117 10.32 -1.07 -9.20
N ALA A 118 10.48 -1.42 -7.93
CA ALA A 118 10.18 -2.76 -7.42
C ALA A 118 8.70 -3.11 -7.59
N ARG A 119 7.78 -2.17 -7.31
CA ARG A 119 6.34 -2.36 -7.54
C ARG A 119 6.05 -2.62 -9.00
N LEU A 120 6.65 -1.86 -9.92
CA LEU A 120 6.48 -2.08 -11.36
C LEU A 120 6.93 -3.48 -11.77
N LEU A 121 8.07 -3.97 -11.24
CA LEU A 121 8.53 -5.33 -11.49
C LEU A 121 7.56 -6.39 -10.94
N LEU A 122 6.99 -6.15 -9.75
CA LEU A 122 5.98 -7.06 -9.16
C LEU A 122 4.70 -7.09 -10.01
N LEU A 123 4.22 -5.94 -10.48
CA LEU A 123 3.04 -5.87 -11.36
C LEU A 123 3.26 -6.64 -12.67
N GLN A 124 4.49 -6.63 -13.21
CA GLN A 124 4.82 -7.35 -14.43
C GLN A 124 4.98 -8.87 -14.23
N LYS A 125 5.55 -9.28 -13.09
CA LYS A 125 5.99 -10.67 -12.87
C LYS A 125 5.03 -11.50 -12.01
N TRP A 126 4.12 -10.86 -11.27
CA TRP A 126 3.24 -11.54 -10.33
C TRP A 126 1.76 -11.20 -10.62
N PRO A 127 1.07 -12.01 -11.43
CA PRO A 127 -0.32 -11.75 -11.84
C PRO A 127 -1.28 -11.53 -10.67
N ALA A 128 -1.23 -12.38 -9.63
CA ALA A 128 -2.09 -12.23 -8.46
C ALA A 128 -1.84 -10.92 -7.68
N PHE A 129 -0.59 -10.42 -7.64
CA PHE A 129 -0.30 -9.12 -7.05
C PHE A 129 -0.82 -7.97 -7.93
N ALA A 130 -0.70 -8.11 -9.25
CA ALA A 130 -1.23 -7.14 -10.20
C ALA A 130 -2.75 -7.02 -10.13
N GLU A 131 -3.46 -8.15 -10.08
CA GLU A 131 -4.92 -8.19 -9.96
C GLU A 131 -5.41 -7.61 -8.62
N ALA A 132 -4.80 -8.03 -7.50
CA ALA A 132 -5.13 -7.47 -6.18
C ALA A 132 -4.87 -5.95 -6.11
N THR A 133 -3.79 -5.50 -6.73
CA THR A 133 -3.47 -4.08 -6.85
C THR A 133 -4.50 -3.33 -7.69
N ASP A 134 -4.86 -3.86 -8.86
CA ASP A 134 -5.82 -3.23 -9.75
C ASP A 134 -7.19 -3.11 -9.08
N ARG A 135 -7.67 -4.18 -8.44
CA ARG A 135 -8.91 -4.21 -7.66
C ARG A 135 -8.94 -3.14 -6.56
N SER A 136 -7.87 -3.05 -5.75
CA SER A 136 -7.78 -2.04 -4.69
C SER A 136 -7.68 -0.62 -5.26
N ASN A 137 -6.97 -0.42 -6.38
CA ASN A 137 -6.85 0.89 -7.01
C ASN A 137 -8.15 1.32 -7.68
N GLN A 138 -8.89 0.42 -8.33
CA GLN A 138 -10.22 0.70 -8.87
C GLN A 138 -11.17 1.22 -7.77
N GLN A 139 -11.16 0.59 -6.59
CA GLN A 139 -12.00 1.02 -5.48
C GLN A 139 -11.75 2.45 -5.00
N VAL A 140 -10.48 2.88 -4.99
CA VAL A 140 -10.06 4.16 -4.40
C VAL A 140 -9.89 5.26 -5.45
N LEU A 141 -9.32 4.94 -6.60
CA LEU A 141 -8.82 5.92 -7.59
C LEU A 141 -9.76 6.13 -8.78
N GLN A 142 -10.68 5.20 -9.08
CA GLN A 142 -11.49 5.24 -10.31
C GLN A 142 -12.29 6.53 -10.48
N ASN A 143 -12.81 7.08 -9.38
CA ASN A 143 -13.67 8.27 -9.39
C ASN A 143 -12.91 9.56 -9.01
N LEU A 144 -11.57 9.53 -9.01
CA LEU A 144 -10.72 10.65 -8.64
C LEU A 144 -10.16 11.38 -9.86
N GLU A 145 -9.97 12.68 -9.71
CA GLU A 145 -9.26 13.52 -10.69
C GLU A 145 -7.75 13.53 -10.40
N PRO A 146 -6.90 13.84 -11.40
CA PRO A 146 -5.44 13.90 -11.20
C PRO A 146 -4.99 14.78 -10.02
N VAL A 147 -5.71 15.88 -9.77
CA VAL A 147 -5.43 16.79 -8.65
C VAL A 147 -5.70 16.14 -7.28
N ASP A 148 -6.65 15.20 -7.21
CA ASP A 148 -7.00 14.50 -5.97
C ASP A 148 -5.89 13.56 -5.51
N LEU A 149 -5.05 13.09 -6.44
CA LEU A 149 -3.96 12.15 -6.15
C LEU A 149 -2.97 12.71 -5.14
N VAL A 150 -2.75 14.04 -5.14
CA VAL A 150 -1.90 14.69 -4.14
C VAL A 150 -2.47 14.46 -2.73
N TRP A 151 -3.76 14.72 -2.54
CA TRP A 151 -4.41 14.54 -1.25
C TRP A 151 -4.39 13.09 -0.77
N VAL A 152 -4.81 12.16 -1.63
CA VAL A 152 -4.90 10.74 -1.25
C VAL A 152 -3.54 10.04 -1.16
N SER A 153 -2.46 10.70 -1.59
CA SER A 153 -1.09 10.17 -1.43
C SER A 153 -0.39 10.76 -0.21
N PHE A 154 -0.50 12.07 0.00
CA PHE A 154 0.24 12.77 1.07
C PHE A 154 -0.43 12.67 2.44
N LEU A 155 -1.76 12.80 2.51
CA LEU A 155 -2.45 12.77 3.81
C LEU A 155 -2.28 11.42 4.55
N PRO A 156 -2.50 10.25 3.91
CA PRO A 156 -2.22 8.97 4.55
C PRO A 156 -0.72 8.75 4.71
N GLY A 157 0.10 9.11 3.71
CA GLY A 157 1.56 8.98 3.80
C GLY A 157 2.15 9.72 5.00
N ILE A 158 1.69 10.93 5.31
CA ILE A 158 2.18 11.69 6.47
C ILE A 158 1.66 11.08 7.78
N SER A 159 0.36 10.80 7.87
CA SER A 159 -0.26 10.34 9.11
C SER A 159 0.16 8.92 9.51
N GLU A 160 0.32 8.02 8.54
CA GLU A 160 0.85 6.68 8.77
C GLU A 160 2.31 6.75 9.23
N GLU A 161 3.17 7.54 8.58
CA GLU A 161 4.56 7.65 9.01
C GLU A 161 4.71 8.31 10.39
N LEU A 162 3.84 9.26 10.75
CA LEU A 162 3.76 9.78 12.13
C LEU A 162 3.47 8.70 13.16
N LEU A 163 2.55 7.77 12.85
CA LEU A 163 2.21 6.68 13.75
C LEU A 163 3.32 5.62 13.78
N PHE A 164 3.67 5.04 12.63
CA PHE A 164 4.55 3.88 12.60
C PHE A 164 6.01 4.24 12.88
N ARG A 165 6.52 5.34 12.30
CA ARG A 165 7.94 5.73 12.42
C ARG A 165 8.08 6.73 13.54
N GLY A 166 7.24 7.76 13.54
CA GLY A 166 7.28 8.81 14.55
C GLY A 166 6.86 8.38 15.94
N ALA A 167 6.04 7.34 16.11
CA ALA A 167 5.50 6.98 17.42
C ALA A 167 5.82 5.54 17.83
N LEU A 168 5.52 4.57 16.96
CA LEU A 168 5.60 3.15 17.28
C LEU A 168 7.04 2.67 17.40
N ILE A 169 7.92 3.00 16.45
CA ILE A 169 9.36 2.66 16.56
C ILE A 169 9.97 3.24 17.85
N PRO A 170 9.87 4.55 18.15
CA PRO A 170 10.36 5.14 19.40
C PRO A 170 9.77 4.53 20.68
N SER A 171 8.52 4.06 20.63
CA SER A 171 7.85 3.45 21.80
C SER A 171 8.19 1.97 21.99
N LEU A 172 8.68 1.31 20.94
CA LEU A 172 9.20 -0.05 20.98
C LEU A 172 10.71 0.01 21.18
N TYR A 173 11.50 -0.21 20.13
CA TYR A 173 12.95 -0.09 20.16
C TYR A 173 13.39 1.00 19.18
N PRO A 174 14.23 1.97 19.59
CA PRO A 174 14.73 3.03 18.71
C PRO A 174 15.84 2.55 17.76
N ASP A 175 15.71 1.33 17.23
CA ASP A 175 16.67 0.65 16.35
C ASP A 175 15.98 -0.33 15.39
N TRP A 176 16.77 -1.19 14.73
CA TRP A 176 16.29 -2.17 13.76
C TRP A 176 15.19 -3.10 14.28
N ARG A 177 15.14 -3.40 15.58
CA ARG A 177 14.09 -4.26 16.17
C ARG A 177 12.73 -3.59 16.05
N GLY A 178 12.66 -2.30 16.37
CA GLY A 178 11.45 -1.49 16.23
C GLY A 178 11.05 -1.38 14.77
N VAL A 179 12.01 -1.21 13.86
CA VAL A 179 11.77 -1.20 12.41
C VAL A 179 11.10 -2.48 11.93
N LEU A 180 11.60 -3.66 12.34
CA LEU A 180 11.00 -4.93 11.93
C LEU A 180 9.60 -5.12 12.50
N ILE A 181 9.39 -4.83 13.79
CA ILE A 181 8.08 -4.98 14.43
C ILE A 181 7.05 -4.03 13.81
N ALA A 182 7.40 -2.76 13.65
CA ALA A 182 6.53 -1.75 13.04
C ALA A 182 6.26 -2.09 11.56
N GLY A 183 7.25 -2.57 10.81
CA GLY A 183 7.09 -2.98 9.42
C GLY A 183 6.14 -4.17 9.25
N VAL A 184 6.27 -5.21 10.07
CA VAL A 184 5.32 -6.34 10.06
C VAL A 184 3.91 -5.87 10.44
N GLY A 185 3.77 -5.06 11.49
CA GLY A 185 2.49 -4.49 11.89
C GLY A 185 1.84 -3.65 10.79
N PHE A 186 2.64 -2.83 10.10
CA PHE A 186 2.21 -2.05 8.94
C PHE A 186 1.64 -2.95 7.84
N GLY A 187 2.35 -4.02 7.47
CA GLY A 187 1.87 -4.95 6.45
C GLY A 187 0.60 -5.72 6.84
N VAL A 188 0.49 -6.16 8.10
CA VAL A 188 -0.72 -6.84 8.61
C VAL A 188 -1.94 -5.95 8.48
N LEU A 189 -1.83 -4.67 8.84
CA LEU A 189 -2.93 -3.70 8.75
C LEU A 189 -3.32 -3.38 7.30
N HIS A 190 -2.41 -3.61 6.35
CA HIS A 190 -2.66 -3.45 4.92
C HIS A 190 -3.40 -4.63 4.27
N LYS A 191 -3.69 -5.71 5.01
CA LYS A 191 -4.58 -6.80 4.59
C LYS A 191 -6.07 -6.43 4.75
N SER A 192 -6.50 -5.35 4.11
CA SER A 192 -7.88 -4.84 4.15
C SER A 192 -8.33 -4.35 2.77
N GLY A 193 -9.65 -4.21 2.54
CA GLY A 193 -10.19 -3.66 1.28
C GLY A 193 -9.84 -4.47 0.03
N GLY A 194 -9.99 -5.80 0.07
CA GLY A 194 -9.71 -6.68 -1.07
C GLY A 194 -8.23 -7.00 -1.31
N ARG A 195 -7.33 -6.62 -0.39
CA ARG A 195 -5.88 -6.86 -0.51
C ARG A 195 -5.48 -8.22 0.07
N SER A 196 -4.63 -8.93 -0.68
CA SER A 196 -4.16 -10.29 -0.37
C SER A 196 -2.96 -10.31 0.60
N TRP A 197 -2.56 -11.51 1.03
CA TRP A 197 -1.33 -11.70 1.82
C TRP A 197 -0.05 -11.31 1.07
N SER A 198 -0.04 -11.35 -0.27
CA SER A 198 1.09 -10.84 -1.05
C SER A 198 1.20 -9.33 -0.94
N PHE A 199 0.07 -8.62 -0.90
CA PHE A 199 0.06 -7.17 -0.63
C PHE A 199 0.54 -6.86 0.80
N ALA A 200 0.12 -7.64 1.79
CA ALA A 200 0.60 -7.48 3.18
C ALA A 200 2.12 -7.70 3.29
N GLY A 201 2.66 -8.70 2.60
CA GLY A 201 4.11 -8.94 2.52
C GLY A 201 4.84 -7.79 1.85
N TRP A 202 4.34 -7.29 0.71
CA TRP A 202 4.87 -6.11 0.03
C TRP A 202 4.86 -4.87 0.94
N ALA A 203 3.73 -4.57 1.56
CA ALA A 203 3.59 -3.45 2.49
C ALA A 203 4.54 -3.59 3.69
N SER A 204 4.79 -4.82 4.18
CA SER A 204 5.78 -5.05 5.24
C SER A 204 7.19 -4.67 4.78
N LEU A 205 7.62 -5.09 3.59
CA LEU A 205 8.95 -4.79 3.05
C LEU A 205 9.15 -3.30 2.81
N VAL A 206 8.16 -2.64 2.20
CA VAL A 206 8.13 -1.19 2.02
C VAL A 206 8.20 -0.49 3.38
N GLY A 207 7.44 -1.00 4.35
CA GLY A 207 7.42 -0.43 5.67
C GLY A 207 8.75 -0.56 6.42
N ILE A 208 9.45 -1.68 6.27
CA ILE A 208 10.79 -1.89 6.81
C ILE A 208 11.78 -0.91 6.16
N LEU A 209 11.69 -0.69 4.84
CA LEU A 209 12.55 0.27 4.13
C LEU A 209 12.38 1.70 4.65
N TYR A 210 11.14 2.17 4.81
CA TYR A 210 10.88 3.50 5.41
C TYR A 210 11.38 3.59 6.86
N GLY A 211 11.24 2.50 7.63
CA GLY A 211 11.74 2.46 9.01
C GLY A 211 13.26 2.55 9.08
N PHE A 212 13.99 1.87 8.20
CA PHE A 212 15.44 2.00 8.13
C PHE A 212 15.88 3.39 7.65
N ALA A 213 15.21 3.95 6.64
CA ALA A 213 15.48 5.31 6.21
C ALA A 213 15.33 6.30 7.39
N PHE A 214 14.21 6.21 8.12
CA PHE A 214 13.95 7.04 9.30
C PHE A 214 14.99 6.87 10.42
N VAL A 215 15.34 5.65 10.83
CA VAL A 215 16.29 5.43 11.93
C VAL A 215 17.71 5.86 11.54
N GLN A 216 18.09 5.74 10.28
CA GLN A 216 19.40 6.18 9.79
C GLN A 216 19.51 7.70 9.67
N THR A 217 18.47 8.38 9.19
CA THR A 217 18.48 9.85 9.04
C THR A 217 18.06 10.58 10.30
N GLN A 218 17.38 9.88 11.24
CA GLN A 218 16.71 10.47 12.39
C GLN A 218 15.72 11.59 12.00
N ASP A 219 15.18 11.50 10.79
CA ASP A 219 14.31 12.51 10.21
C ASP A 219 13.05 11.84 9.66
N ILE A 220 11.93 12.12 10.31
CA ILE A 220 10.63 11.56 9.94
C ILE A 220 10.13 12.08 8.58
N CYS A 221 10.55 13.27 8.16
CA CYS A 221 10.17 13.86 6.88
C CYS A 221 10.70 13.01 5.71
N VAL A 222 11.80 12.28 5.90
CA VAL A 222 12.34 11.35 4.91
C VAL A 222 11.35 10.22 4.62
N ALA A 223 10.83 9.57 5.66
CA ALA A 223 9.84 8.51 5.51
C ALA A 223 8.51 9.05 4.95
N MET A 224 8.02 10.18 5.47
CA MET A 224 6.79 10.82 4.97
C MET A 224 6.88 11.16 3.48
N GLY A 225 7.99 11.77 3.07
CA GLY A 225 8.24 12.15 1.68
C GLY A 225 8.36 10.92 0.79
N ALA A 226 9.16 9.93 1.18
CA ALA A 226 9.33 8.70 0.42
C ALA A 226 8.00 7.95 0.22
N HIS A 227 7.19 7.85 1.25
CA HIS A 227 5.88 7.19 1.20
C HIS A 227 4.90 7.96 0.33
N SER A 228 4.73 9.26 0.58
CA SER A 228 3.80 10.10 -0.18
C SER A 228 4.13 10.11 -1.68
N LEU A 229 5.42 10.19 -2.02
CA LEU A 229 5.88 10.18 -3.42
C LEU A 229 5.69 8.81 -4.07
N ALA A 230 5.99 7.70 -3.37
CA ALA A 230 5.75 6.35 -3.90
C ALA A 230 4.26 6.12 -4.19
N ASN A 231 3.37 6.59 -3.31
CA ASN A 231 1.92 6.54 -3.50
C ASN A 231 1.47 7.40 -4.68
N LEU A 232 1.99 8.62 -4.79
CA LEU A 232 1.65 9.52 -5.90
C LEU A 232 2.08 8.93 -7.26
N VAL A 233 3.29 8.38 -7.35
CA VAL A 233 3.79 7.72 -8.57
C VAL A 233 2.92 6.51 -8.90
N SER A 234 2.65 5.66 -7.91
CA SER A 234 1.78 4.49 -8.05
C SER A 234 0.38 4.85 -8.58
N ALA A 235 -0.27 5.84 -7.98
CA ALA A 235 -1.61 6.27 -8.35
C ALA A 235 -1.63 6.93 -9.73
N SER A 236 -0.63 7.76 -10.04
CA SER A 236 -0.49 8.44 -11.33
C SER A 236 -0.30 7.44 -12.47
N LEU A 237 0.57 6.44 -12.29
CA LEU A 237 0.82 5.41 -13.30
C LEU A 237 -0.43 4.55 -13.55
N TRP A 238 -1.18 4.23 -12.49
CA TRP A 238 -2.43 3.49 -12.62
C TRP A 238 -3.50 4.30 -13.39
N LEU A 239 -3.68 5.58 -13.05
CA LEU A 239 -4.64 6.44 -13.74
C LEU A 239 -4.29 6.62 -15.23
N GLN A 240 -3.01 6.82 -15.56
CA GLN A 240 -2.53 6.89 -16.94
C GLN A 240 -2.75 5.58 -17.70
N TYR A 241 -2.55 4.44 -17.04
CA TYR A 241 -2.81 3.14 -17.65
C TYR A 241 -4.30 2.97 -17.98
N ARG A 242 -5.20 3.33 -17.06
CA ARG A 242 -6.64 3.26 -17.31
C ARG A 242 -7.08 4.15 -18.46
N GLN A 243 -6.61 5.40 -18.51
CA GLN A 243 -6.96 6.35 -19.58
C GLN A 243 -6.56 5.86 -20.98
N LYS A 244 -5.48 5.07 -21.10
CA LYS A 244 -5.03 4.49 -22.38
C LYS A 244 -5.83 3.26 -22.81
N ASN A 245 -6.59 2.65 -21.91
CA ASN A 245 -7.33 1.40 -22.14
C ASN A 245 -8.83 1.53 -21.86
N SER A 246 -9.34 2.77 -21.70
CA SER A 246 -10.77 3.09 -21.70
C SER A 246 -11.17 3.58 -23.08
#